data_AF-A0A0J6RPV9-F1
#
_entry.id   AF-A0A0J6RPV9-F1
#
_cell.length_a   1.000
_cell.length_b   1.000
_cell.length_c   1.000
_cell.angle_alpha   90.00
_cell.angle_beta   90.00
_cell.angle_gamma   90.00
#
_symmetry.space_group_name_H-M   'P 1'
#
loop_
_entity.id
_entity.type
_entity.pdbx_description
1 polymer ?
#
loop_
_entity_poly.entity_id
_entity_poly.type
_entity_poly.pdbx_seq_one_letter_code
_entity_poly.pdbx_strand_id
1 'polypeptide(L)'
;MRFASLLDGHRRNGTRPAAATGEPWTYAGLAAEIPSGRANEFVSPRSVSNWCKGTSLPDEIEPILRALFGPSDRHAAARSELRSAFQAARDEKAARILAKAKTDPAGGQWVIEDDQFVLDRSLRPTDQRAAKDPLRRQLQAAILRHAADLAERARRVGNTRSWGGLGDAAARFHAALQGEPRDVLDRLGDAYASLLELGSFLETDIRLQNDPARFDDPLDADIQGVLSTLVRTAAPWLRGFPTVARWDDEAGKALLRADLFQPAREFIRINRKRQAIPERDAAEIVALAETAETVGFQGHKAGTRAVGQATNLLLAEATAVAVSRIGNQDEAALPITARALSTLSAAQAEVEAFSAHWPPDLRLALRAILEDRQDHLGVSPAASLPAAVPDDVEKQAAALILQGQSPPAAWRPFIRNLDFSFQELGDVAPLAGLTSLQTLDLSNTQVTNVAPLAAL
;
A
#
# COMPACT_ATOMS: atom_id res chain seq x y z
N MET A 1 19.44 7.61 -14.52
CA MET A 1 20.86 7.87 -14.92
C MET A 1 21.27 9.34 -14.80
N ARG A 2 20.40 10.31 -15.15
CA ARG A 2 20.72 11.75 -15.14
C ARG A 2 21.28 12.27 -13.80
N PHE A 3 20.68 11.87 -12.67
CA PHE A 3 21.17 12.25 -11.33
C PHE A 3 22.63 11.87 -11.11
N ALA A 4 23.01 10.62 -11.41
CA ALA A 4 24.36 10.12 -11.23
C ALA A 4 25.37 10.91 -12.06
N SER A 5 25.03 11.22 -13.32
CA SER A 5 25.86 12.02 -14.21
C SER A 5 26.04 13.45 -13.72
N LEU A 6 24.98 14.11 -13.23
CA LEU A 6 25.06 15.45 -12.68
C LEU A 6 25.88 15.50 -11.39
N LEU A 7 25.63 14.56 -10.47
CA LEU A 7 26.38 14.45 -9.22
C LEU A 7 27.87 14.21 -9.47
N ASP A 8 28.22 13.28 -10.36
CA ASP A 8 29.61 13.01 -10.71
C ASP A 8 30.25 14.20 -11.46
N GLY A 9 29.46 14.93 -12.26
CA GLY A 9 29.89 16.20 -12.88
C GLY A 9 30.29 17.24 -11.84
N HIS A 10 29.43 17.52 -10.85
CA HIS A 10 29.75 18.43 -9.74
C HIS A 10 30.95 17.98 -8.92
N ARG A 11 31.07 16.67 -8.68
CA ARG A 11 32.22 16.07 -8.00
C ARG A 11 33.52 16.34 -8.76
N ARG A 12 33.55 16.07 -10.08
CA ARG A 12 34.73 16.26 -10.93
C ARG A 12 35.10 17.73 -11.13
N ASN A 13 34.10 18.61 -11.20
CA ASN A 13 34.32 20.05 -11.35
C ASN A 13 34.69 20.76 -10.03
N GLY A 14 34.70 20.02 -8.92
CA GLY A 14 35.00 20.57 -7.60
C GLY A 14 34.00 21.64 -7.19
N THR A 15 32.71 21.47 -7.47
CA THR A 15 31.67 22.43 -7.09
C THR A 15 31.60 22.53 -5.56
N ARG A 16 31.75 23.74 -4.99
CA ARG A 16 31.70 24.00 -3.55
C ARG A 16 30.86 25.24 -3.23
N PRO A 17 30.42 25.43 -1.97
CA PRO A 17 29.65 26.61 -1.56
C PRO A 17 30.33 27.95 -1.86
N ALA A 18 31.63 28.06 -1.57
CA ALA A 18 32.37 29.32 -1.65
C ALA A 18 32.86 29.68 -3.07
N ALA A 19 33.00 28.70 -3.97
CA ALA A 19 33.58 28.90 -5.30
C ALA A 19 32.86 28.06 -6.37
N ALA A 20 32.74 28.60 -7.59
CA ALA A 20 32.13 27.87 -8.69
C ALA A 20 32.92 26.60 -9.09
N THR A 21 34.24 26.64 -8.89
CA THR A 21 35.18 25.56 -9.19
C THR A 21 36.31 25.55 -8.15
N GLY A 22 36.64 24.36 -7.65
CA GLY A 22 37.81 24.09 -6.81
C GLY A 22 38.47 22.77 -7.25
N GLU A 23 39.37 22.22 -6.43
CA GLU A 23 39.92 20.89 -6.72
C GLU A 23 38.80 19.83 -6.77
N PRO A 24 38.87 18.86 -7.72
CA PRO A 24 37.90 17.78 -7.83
C PRO A 24 37.73 17.07 -6.49
N TRP A 25 36.48 16.81 -6.12
CA TRP A 25 36.18 16.07 -4.92
C TRP A 25 36.64 14.61 -5.07
N THR A 26 37.44 14.13 -4.11
CA THR A 26 37.58 12.68 -3.92
C THR A 26 36.28 12.13 -3.34
N TYR A 27 36.01 10.83 -3.53
CA TYR A 27 34.83 10.20 -2.92
C TYR A 27 34.85 10.33 -1.39
N ALA A 28 36.04 10.27 -0.77
CA ALA A 28 36.21 10.45 0.66
C ALA A 28 36.00 11.90 1.11
N GLY A 29 36.49 12.87 0.33
CA GLY A 29 36.31 14.29 0.62
C GLY A 29 34.84 14.69 0.59
N LEU A 30 34.09 14.29 -0.45
CA LEU A 30 32.66 14.61 -0.51
C LEU A 30 31.85 13.85 0.55
N ALA A 31 32.23 12.60 0.82
CA ALA A 31 31.62 11.80 1.88
C ALA A 31 31.72 12.46 3.26
N ALA A 32 32.88 13.05 3.59
CA ALA A 32 33.13 13.72 4.87
C ALA A 32 32.31 14.99 5.09
N GLU A 33 31.63 15.52 4.06
CA GLU A 33 30.77 16.71 4.15
C GLU A 33 29.28 16.35 4.24
N ILE A 34 28.92 15.07 4.07
CA ILE A 34 27.53 14.62 3.96
C ILE A 34 27.19 13.76 5.20
N PRO A 35 26.36 14.26 6.13
CA PRO A 35 25.87 13.48 7.27
C PRO A 35 25.11 12.22 6.84
N SER A 36 25.26 11.13 7.60
CA SER A 36 24.59 9.85 7.32
C SER A 36 23.19 9.71 7.94
N GLY A 37 22.74 10.72 8.69
CA GLY A 37 21.49 10.68 9.47
C GLY A 37 21.62 9.96 10.83
N ARG A 38 22.79 9.37 11.14
CA ARG A 38 23.14 8.87 12.48
C ARG A 38 24.02 9.88 13.20
N ALA A 39 23.88 9.95 14.53
CA ALA A 39 24.61 10.93 15.34
C ALA A 39 26.14 10.82 15.11
N ASN A 40 26.76 11.95 14.74
CA ASN A 40 28.20 12.08 14.47
C ASN A 40 28.78 11.15 13.40
N GLU A 41 27.97 10.63 12.46
CA GLU A 41 28.46 9.84 11.34
C GLU A 41 28.25 10.55 9.99
N PHE A 42 29.24 10.41 9.11
CA PHE A 42 29.19 10.84 7.73
C PHE A 42 28.98 9.63 6.81
N VAL A 43 28.47 9.86 5.60
CA VAL A 43 28.26 8.79 4.63
C VAL A 43 29.58 8.19 4.18
N SER A 44 29.59 6.92 3.79
CA SER A 44 30.83 6.27 3.37
C SER A 44 31.28 6.73 1.98
N PRO A 45 32.59 6.74 1.67
CA PRO A 45 33.09 6.99 0.31
C PRO A 45 32.50 6.02 -0.73
N ARG A 46 32.18 4.79 -0.30
CA ARG A 46 31.54 3.78 -1.15
C ARG A 46 30.12 4.18 -1.54
N SER A 47 29.35 4.79 -0.63
CA SER A 47 28.01 5.32 -0.90
C SER A 47 28.06 6.40 -1.97
N VAL A 48 28.96 7.38 -1.81
CA VAL A 48 29.15 8.46 -2.80
C VAL A 48 29.56 7.90 -4.17
N SER A 49 30.47 6.91 -4.18
CA SER A 49 30.85 6.23 -5.43
C SER A 49 29.68 5.53 -6.11
N ASN A 50 28.83 4.85 -5.33
CA ASN A 50 27.66 4.16 -5.86
C ASN A 50 26.62 5.14 -6.42
N TRP A 51 26.41 6.30 -5.76
CA TRP A 51 25.52 7.35 -6.27
C TRP A 51 26.03 7.94 -7.59
N CYS A 52 27.32 8.25 -7.69
CA CYS A 52 27.95 8.76 -8.91
C CYS A 52 27.91 7.76 -10.07
N LYS A 53 27.92 6.45 -9.77
CA LYS A 53 27.80 5.37 -10.76
C LYS A 53 26.35 5.02 -11.10
N GLY A 54 25.38 5.57 -10.35
CA GLY A 54 23.97 5.24 -10.50
C GLY A 54 23.58 3.84 -10.00
N THR A 55 24.43 3.18 -9.20
CA THR A 55 24.14 1.85 -8.63
C THR A 55 23.22 1.92 -7.41
N SER A 56 23.21 3.05 -6.70
CA SER A 56 22.25 3.35 -5.64
C SER A 56 21.83 4.81 -5.70
N LEU A 57 20.74 5.14 -5.00
CA LEU A 57 20.32 6.51 -4.75
C LEU A 57 20.57 6.86 -3.27
N PRO A 58 20.86 8.12 -2.94
CA PRO A 58 20.85 8.59 -1.56
C PRO A 58 19.42 8.57 -1.01
N ASP A 59 19.30 8.48 0.32
CA ASP A 59 18.00 8.51 1.00
C ASP A 59 17.45 9.95 1.03
N GLU A 60 18.31 10.94 1.23
CA GLU A 60 17.99 12.36 1.21
C GLU A 60 18.94 13.13 0.29
N ILE A 61 18.40 14.11 -0.45
CA ILE A 61 19.18 14.95 -1.36
C ILE A 61 19.76 16.19 -0.66
N GLU A 62 19.09 16.67 0.40
CA GLU A 62 19.41 17.94 1.03
C GLU A 62 20.84 18.01 1.61
N PRO A 63 21.34 16.98 2.33
CA PRO A 63 22.73 16.95 2.77
C PRO A 63 23.75 17.12 1.63
N ILE A 64 23.46 16.54 0.46
CA ILE A 64 24.31 16.61 -0.73
C ILE A 64 24.27 18.01 -1.35
N LEU A 65 23.08 18.61 -1.45
CA LEU A 65 22.91 19.97 -1.96
C LEU A 65 23.66 20.97 -1.08
N ARG A 66 23.57 20.83 0.25
CA ARG A 66 24.29 21.69 1.20
C ARG A 66 25.81 21.53 1.06
N ALA A 67 26.31 20.30 0.96
CA ALA A 67 27.75 20.05 0.77
C ALA A 67 28.30 20.65 -0.53
N LEU A 68 27.54 20.57 -1.64
CA LEU A 68 28.00 21.06 -2.95
C LEU A 68 27.79 22.55 -3.16
N PHE A 69 26.65 23.09 -2.72
CA PHE A 69 26.20 24.42 -3.12
C PHE A 69 26.09 25.42 -1.94
N GLY A 70 26.01 24.91 -0.71
CA GLY A 70 25.75 25.72 0.49
C GLY A 70 24.43 26.49 0.40
N PRO A 71 24.21 27.48 1.27
CA PRO A 71 22.95 28.23 1.31
C PRO A 71 22.83 29.28 0.18
N SER A 72 23.94 29.74 -0.42
CA SER A 72 23.93 30.89 -1.35
C SER A 72 23.17 30.65 -2.66
N ASP A 73 22.50 31.69 -3.17
CA ASP A 73 21.76 31.63 -4.45
C ASP A 73 22.64 31.48 -5.70
N ARG A 74 23.97 31.57 -5.55
CA ARG A 74 24.94 31.46 -6.64
C ARG A 74 24.73 30.22 -7.51
N HIS A 75 24.36 29.11 -6.87
CA HIS A 75 24.17 27.81 -7.50
C HIS A 75 22.69 27.40 -7.59
N ALA A 76 21.75 28.33 -7.48
CA ALA A 76 20.32 28.03 -7.41
C ALA A 76 19.85 27.16 -8.60
N ALA A 77 20.31 27.45 -9.82
CA ALA A 77 19.98 26.66 -11.01
C ALA A 77 20.52 25.23 -10.94
N ALA A 78 21.81 25.06 -10.59
CA ALA A 78 22.43 23.73 -10.45
C ALA A 78 21.83 22.92 -9.29
N ARG A 79 21.48 23.59 -8.19
CA ARG A 79 20.78 22.99 -7.04
C ARG A 79 19.41 22.47 -7.45
N SER A 80 18.63 23.29 -8.16
CA SER A 80 17.31 22.92 -8.67
C SER A 80 17.40 21.78 -9.69
N GLU A 81 18.37 21.83 -10.60
CA GLU A 81 18.58 20.77 -11.59
C GLU A 81 18.94 19.42 -10.92
N LEU A 82 19.89 19.42 -9.99
CA LEU A 82 20.30 18.20 -9.30
C LEU A 82 19.16 17.64 -8.44
N ARG A 83 18.38 18.50 -7.78
CA ARG A 83 17.17 18.11 -7.02
C ARG A 83 16.11 17.49 -7.94
N SER A 84 15.81 18.13 -9.06
CA SER A 84 14.85 17.60 -10.05
C SER A 84 15.31 16.25 -10.61
N ALA A 85 16.61 16.10 -10.89
CA ALA A 85 17.17 14.84 -11.39
C ALA A 85 17.13 13.73 -10.33
N PHE A 86 17.36 14.06 -9.06
CA PHE A 86 17.20 13.14 -7.93
C PHE A 86 15.76 12.65 -7.82
N GLN A 87 14.78 13.57 -7.84
CA GLN A 87 13.37 13.23 -7.73
C GLN A 87 12.92 12.32 -8.89
N ALA A 88 13.30 12.64 -10.13
CA ALA A 88 13.02 11.78 -11.28
C ALA A 88 13.61 10.38 -11.12
N ALA A 89 14.85 10.25 -10.61
CA ALA A 89 15.46 8.95 -10.36
C ALA A 89 14.76 8.18 -9.22
N ARG A 90 14.26 8.89 -8.21
CA ARG A 90 13.47 8.32 -7.11
C ARG A 90 12.12 7.80 -7.61
N ASP A 91 11.44 8.56 -8.45
CA ASP A 91 10.17 8.17 -9.09
C ASP A 91 10.37 6.96 -10.01
N GLU A 92 11.43 6.93 -10.82
CA GLU A 92 11.84 5.76 -11.62
C GLU A 92 12.08 4.51 -10.77
N LYS A 93 12.68 4.66 -9.58
CA LYS A 93 12.88 3.56 -8.65
C LYS A 93 11.56 3.11 -8.03
N ALA A 94 10.72 4.05 -7.60
CA ALA A 94 9.42 3.76 -7.01
C ALA A 94 8.50 3.04 -8.00
N ALA A 95 8.39 3.52 -9.24
CA ALA A 95 7.58 2.87 -10.28
C ALA A 95 8.06 1.45 -10.57
N ARG A 96 9.37 1.20 -10.62
CA ARG A 96 9.92 -0.16 -10.81
C ARG A 96 9.59 -1.09 -9.65
N ILE A 97 9.56 -0.59 -8.42
CA ILE A 97 9.21 -1.38 -7.23
C ILE A 97 7.70 -1.67 -7.25
N LEU A 98 6.87 -0.65 -7.47
CA LEU A 98 5.41 -0.75 -7.53
C LEU A 98 4.94 -1.68 -8.67
N ALA A 99 5.52 -1.56 -9.86
CA ALA A 99 5.21 -2.44 -10.99
C ALA A 99 5.58 -3.92 -10.76
N LYS A 100 6.49 -4.20 -9.80
CA LYS A 100 6.87 -5.56 -9.40
C LYS A 100 6.14 -6.02 -8.13
N ALA A 101 5.31 -5.18 -7.53
CA ALA A 101 4.56 -5.53 -6.34
C ALA A 101 3.65 -6.72 -6.62
N LYS A 102 3.65 -7.69 -5.71
CA LYS A 102 2.72 -8.82 -5.81
C LYS A 102 1.33 -8.31 -5.47
N THR A 103 0.41 -8.43 -6.42
CA THR A 103 -1.02 -8.17 -6.19
C THR A 103 -1.57 -9.17 -5.18
N ASP A 104 -2.51 -8.73 -4.35
CA ASP A 104 -3.29 -9.61 -3.50
C ASP A 104 -4.09 -10.60 -4.38
N PRO A 105 -3.96 -11.91 -4.16
CA PRO A 105 -4.70 -12.90 -4.95
C PRO A 105 -6.22 -12.71 -4.82
N ALA A 106 -6.73 -12.28 -3.65
CA ALA A 106 -8.17 -12.08 -3.45
C ALA A 106 -8.75 -10.89 -4.22
N GLY A 107 -7.91 -10.00 -4.75
CA GLY A 107 -8.31 -8.91 -5.62
C GLY A 107 -8.27 -9.27 -7.11
N GLY A 108 -9.08 -8.57 -7.90
CA GLY A 108 -8.97 -8.53 -9.35
C GLY A 108 -7.80 -7.68 -9.82
N GLN A 109 -7.51 -7.72 -11.12
CA GLN A 109 -6.60 -6.77 -11.74
C GLN A 109 -7.39 -5.50 -12.08
N TRP A 110 -6.77 -4.34 -11.90
CA TRP A 110 -7.35 -3.05 -12.27
C TRP A 110 -6.60 -2.50 -13.47
N VAL A 111 -7.34 -2.08 -14.48
CA VAL A 111 -6.83 -1.45 -15.71
C VAL A 111 -7.44 -0.06 -15.85
N ILE A 112 -6.82 0.80 -16.65
CA ILE A 112 -7.34 2.13 -16.94
C ILE A 112 -8.15 2.06 -18.23
N GLU A 113 -9.44 2.36 -18.14
CA GLU A 113 -10.38 2.45 -19.27
C GLU A 113 -11.22 3.70 -19.10
N ASP A 114 -11.44 4.46 -20.19
CA ASP A 114 -12.28 5.68 -20.19
C ASP A 114 -12.01 6.64 -19.02
N ASP A 115 -10.73 6.86 -18.70
CA ASP A 115 -10.28 7.76 -17.62
C ASP A 115 -10.79 7.32 -16.23
N GLN A 116 -10.95 6.01 -15.99
CA GLN A 116 -11.25 5.39 -14.69
C GLN A 116 -10.45 4.10 -14.50
N PHE A 117 -10.24 3.68 -13.26
CA PHE A 117 -9.79 2.33 -12.96
C PHE A 117 -10.98 1.37 -13.01
N VAL A 118 -10.92 0.41 -13.92
CA VAL A 118 -11.94 -0.61 -14.15
C VAL A 118 -11.36 -1.98 -13.82
N LEU A 119 -12.18 -2.87 -13.27
CA LEU A 119 -11.75 -4.23 -13.01
C LEU A 119 -11.52 -4.98 -14.36
N ASP A 120 -10.30 -5.44 -14.62
CA ASP A 120 -9.97 -6.21 -15.83
C ASP A 120 -10.60 -7.60 -15.77
N ARG A 121 -11.52 -7.85 -16.70
CA ARG A 121 -12.26 -9.12 -16.82
C ARG A 121 -11.69 -10.04 -17.93
N SER A 122 -10.56 -9.67 -18.56
CA SER A 122 -10.02 -10.29 -19.78
C SER A 122 -8.80 -11.22 -19.62
N LEU A 123 -7.95 -11.05 -18.59
CA LEU A 123 -6.69 -11.78 -18.38
C LEU A 123 -6.77 -12.92 -17.32
N ARG A 124 -7.20 -14.14 -17.67
CA ARG A 124 -6.91 -15.40 -16.92
C ARG A 124 -6.92 -16.60 -17.88
N PRO A 125 -6.26 -17.76 -17.60
CA PRO A 125 -6.59 -19.01 -18.29
C PRO A 125 -8.08 -19.21 -18.08
N THR A 126 -8.86 -18.92 -19.12
CA THR A 126 -10.25 -18.60 -18.90
C THR A 126 -10.94 -19.84 -18.38
N ASP A 127 -11.87 -19.67 -17.45
CA ASP A 127 -12.78 -20.74 -17.09
C ASP A 127 -13.44 -21.33 -18.36
N GLN A 128 -13.49 -20.57 -19.46
CA GLN A 128 -13.83 -21.01 -20.81
C GLN A 128 -12.93 -22.12 -21.39
N ARG A 129 -11.63 -22.15 -21.11
CA ARG A 129 -10.74 -23.26 -21.50
C ARG A 129 -10.96 -24.48 -20.62
N ALA A 130 -11.17 -24.28 -19.31
CA ALA A 130 -11.54 -25.37 -18.41
C ALA A 130 -12.90 -25.97 -18.84
N ALA A 131 -13.89 -25.15 -19.14
CA ALA A 131 -15.21 -25.57 -19.62
C ALA A 131 -15.20 -26.33 -20.98
N LYS A 132 -14.09 -26.31 -21.72
CA LYS A 132 -13.92 -27.06 -22.98
C LYS A 132 -13.41 -28.49 -22.78
N ASP A 133 -12.99 -28.86 -21.57
CA ASP A 133 -12.47 -30.20 -21.26
C ASP A 133 -13.58 -31.27 -21.29
N PRO A 134 -13.49 -32.30 -22.16
CA PRO A 134 -14.48 -33.38 -22.22
C PRO A 134 -14.67 -34.13 -20.90
N LEU A 135 -13.62 -34.26 -20.09
CA LEU A 135 -13.70 -34.94 -18.79
C LEU A 135 -14.58 -34.17 -17.81
N ARG A 136 -14.57 -32.83 -17.87
CA ARG A 136 -15.39 -31.98 -17.00
C ARG A 136 -16.87 -32.05 -17.34
N ARG A 137 -17.21 -32.20 -18.62
CA ARG A 137 -18.60 -32.45 -19.04
C ARG A 137 -19.12 -33.77 -18.44
N GLN A 138 -18.31 -34.83 -18.48
CA GLN A 138 -18.69 -36.14 -17.92
C GLN A 138 -18.89 -36.07 -16.39
N LEU A 139 -17.97 -35.39 -15.69
CA LEU A 139 -18.06 -35.18 -14.25
C LEU A 139 -19.25 -34.29 -13.86
N GLN A 140 -19.52 -33.22 -14.60
CA GLN A 140 -20.69 -32.35 -14.35
C GLN A 140 -22.00 -33.12 -14.47
N ALA A 141 -22.15 -33.99 -15.46
CA ALA A 141 -23.33 -34.83 -15.60
C ALA A 141 -23.53 -35.78 -14.41
N ALA A 142 -22.44 -36.31 -13.83
CA ALA A 142 -22.50 -37.10 -12.60
C ALA A 142 -22.88 -36.25 -11.39
N ILE A 143 -22.27 -35.07 -11.25
CA ILE A 143 -22.57 -34.12 -10.17
C ILE A 143 -24.03 -33.68 -10.20
N LEU A 144 -24.59 -33.37 -11.37
CA LEU A 144 -25.99 -33.03 -11.53
C LEU A 144 -26.93 -34.15 -11.06
N ARG A 145 -26.65 -35.41 -11.44
CA ARG A 145 -27.45 -36.55 -10.96
C ARG A 145 -27.39 -36.69 -9.44
N HIS A 146 -26.22 -36.56 -8.85
CA HIS A 146 -26.05 -36.63 -7.39
C HIS A 146 -26.71 -35.47 -6.66
N ALA A 147 -26.67 -34.25 -7.22
CA ALA A 147 -27.31 -33.08 -6.63
C ALA A 147 -28.85 -33.18 -6.69
N ALA A 148 -29.41 -33.68 -7.80
CA ALA A 148 -30.84 -33.94 -7.91
C ALA A 148 -31.31 -35.06 -6.97
N ASP A 149 -30.57 -36.17 -6.90
CA ASP A 149 -30.86 -37.28 -5.97
C ASP A 149 -30.79 -36.83 -4.51
N LEU A 150 -29.79 -36.00 -4.16
CA LEU A 150 -29.70 -35.43 -2.82
C LEU A 150 -30.89 -34.51 -2.51
N ALA A 151 -31.25 -33.60 -3.42
CA ALA A 151 -32.38 -32.68 -3.23
C ALA A 151 -33.69 -33.44 -2.98
N GLU A 152 -33.91 -34.52 -3.73
CA GLU A 152 -35.08 -35.39 -3.58
C GLU A 152 -35.09 -36.13 -2.25
N ARG A 153 -33.99 -36.78 -1.89
CA ARG A 153 -33.86 -37.56 -0.65
C ARG A 153 -33.94 -36.69 0.60
N ALA A 154 -33.37 -35.48 0.54
CA ALA A 154 -33.32 -34.53 1.64
C ALA A 154 -34.70 -33.95 1.99
N ARG A 155 -35.73 -34.09 1.13
CA ARG A 155 -37.11 -33.73 1.48
C ARG A 155 -37.63 -34.47 2.72
N ARG A 156 -37.15 -35.68 2.98
CA ARG A 156 -37.50 -36.48 4.17
C ARG A 156 -37.02 -35.84 5.48
N VAL A 157 -35.92 -35.09 5.42
CA VAL A 157 -35.32 -34.41 6.58
C VAL A 157 -35.55 -32.90 6.55
N GLY A 158 -36.32 -32.40 5.59
CA GLY A 158 -36.57 -30.96 5.37
C GLY A 158 -37.32 -30.24 6.50
N ASN A 159 -37.91 -30.99 7.44
CA ASN A 159 -38.63 -30.43 8.59
C ASN A 159 -37.80 -30.42 9.89
N THR A 160 -36.54 -30.85 9.85
CA THR A 160 -35.67 -30.83 11.03
C THR A 160 -34.92 -29.51 11.13
N ARG A 161 -34.44 -29.18 12.34
CA ARG A 161 -33.76 -27.91 12.58
C ARG A 161 -32.37 -27.87 11.94
N SER A 162 -31.65 -28.99 11.99
CA SER A 162 -30.30 -29.13 11.44
C SER A 162 -30.27 -29.41 9.93
N TRP A 163 -31.31 -30.03 9.37
CA TRP A 163 -31.31 -30.50 7.97
C TRP A 163 -32.29 -29.79 7.05
N GLY A 164 -33.13 -28.90 7.57
CA GLY A 164 -34.19 -28.24 6.79
C GLY A 164 -33.72 -27.58 5.49
N GLY A 165 -32.50 -27.01 5.49
CA GLY A 165 -31.91 -26.36 4.32
C GLY A 165 -31.15 -27.29 3.35
N LEU A 166 -30.95 -28.56 3.68
CA LEU A 166 -30.10 -29.47 2.90
C LEU A 166 -30.65 -29.71 1.49
N GLY A 167 -31.97 -29.94 1.38
CA GLY A 167 -32.63 -30.16 0.10
C GLY A 167 -32.58 -28.94 -0.81
N ASP A 168 -32.79 -27.75 -0.24
CA ASP A 168 -32.75 -26.49 -0.97
C ASP A 168 -31.33 -26.13 -1.40
N ALA A 169 -30.32 -26.37 -0.55
CA ALA A 169 -28.91 -26.21 -0.90
C ALA A 169 -28.52 -27.13 -2.07
N ALA A 170 -28.97 -28.38 -2.05
CA ALA A 170 -28.75 -29.33 -3.13
C ALA A 170 -29.47 -28.91 -4.43
N ALA A 171 -30.70 -28.41 -4.34
CA ALA A 171 -31.48 -27.93 -5.48
C ALA A 171 -30.86 -26.67 -6.10
N ARG A 172 -30.37 -25.73 -5.29
CA ARG A 172 -29.63 -24.55 -5.76
C ARG A 172 -28.32 -24.93 -6.43
N PHE A 173 -27.56 -25.85 -5.82
CA PHE A 173 -26.33 -26.35 -6.42
C PHE A 173 -26.61 -27.03 -7.77
N HIS A 174 -27.65 -27.86 -7.84
CA HIS A 174 -28.09 -28.48 -9.07
C HIS A 174 -28.47 -27.44 -10.14
N ALA A 175 -29.26 -26.43 -9.78
CA ALA A 175 -29.68 -25.37 -10.69
C ALA A 175 -28.49 -24.52 -11.19
N ALA A 176 -27.50 -24.25 -10.34
CA ALA A 176 -26.28 -23.52 -10.72
C ALA A 176 -25.44 -24.28 -11.75
N LEU A 177 -25.52 -25.61 -11.76
CA LEU A 177 -24.76 -26.48 -12.66
C LEU A 177 -25.52 -26.92 -13.92
N GLN A 178 -26.77 -26.48 -14.12
CA GLN A 178 -27.57 -26.87 -15.29
C GLN A 178 -26.94 -26.39 -16.60
N GLY A 179 -27.09 -27.16 -17.68
CA GLY A 179 -26.52 -26.85 -19.00
C GLY A 179 -25.12 -27.42 -19.23
N GLU A 180 -24.41 -26.90 -20.22
CA GLU A 180 -23.03 -27.29 -20.53
C GLU A 180 -22.04 -26.60 -19.58
N PRO A 181 -20.80 -27.10 -19.42
CA PRO A 181 -19.80 -26.47 -18.55
C PRO A 181 -19.53 -24.99 -18.84
N ARG A 182 -19.80 -24.54 -20.08
CA ARG A 182 -19.67 -23.14 -20.48
C ARG A 182 -20.79 -22.25 -19.92
N ASP A 183 -21.98 -22.80 -19.73
CA ASP A 183 -23.14 -22.09 -19.20
C ASP A 183 -23.03 -21.92 -17.67
N VAL A 184 -22.18 -22.74 -17.03
CA VAL A 184 -21.89 -22.66 -15.60
C VAL A 184 -20.95 -21.49 -15.28
N LEU A 185 -20.21 -20.98 -16.25
CA LEU A 185 -19.20 -19.93 -16.03
C LEU A 185 -19.78 -18.67 -15.39
N ASP A 186 -20.99 -18.29 -15.80
CA ASP A 186 -21.71 -17.14 -15.26
C ASP A 186 -22.32 -17.42 -13.87
N ARG A 187 -22.28 -18.68 -13.41
CA ARG A 187 -22.86 -19.19 -12.16
C ARG A 187 -21.84 -19.90 -11.26
N LEU A 188 -20.53 -19.75 -11.54
CA LEU A 188 -19.47 -20.39 -10.75
C LEU A 188 -19.50 -19.94 -9.28
N GLY A 189 -19.90 -18.69 -9.02
CA GLY A 189 -20.10 -18.18 -7.66
C GLY A 189 -21.23 -18.90 -6.92
N ASP A 190 -22.38 -19.05 -7.57
CA ASP A 190 -23.55 -19.72 -7.00
C ASP A 190 -23.27 -21.21 -6.74
N ALA A 191 -22.56 -21.85 -7.68
CA ALA A 191 -22.11 -23.22 -7.54
C ALA A 191 -21.12 -23.38 -6.38
N TYR A 192 -20.12 -22.50 -6.26
CA TYR A 192 -19.15 -22.53 -5.18
C TYR A 192 -19.80 -22.28 -3.81
N ALA A 193 -20.68 -21.28 -3.70
CA ALA A 193 -21.39 -20.97 -2.46
C ALA A 193 -22.30 -22.12 -2.01
N SER A 194 -23.08 -22.70 -2.92
CA SER A 194 -23.97 -23.82 -2.61
C SER A 194 -23.16 -25.08 -2.26
N LEU A 195 -21.99 -25.29 -2.87
CA LEU A 195 -21.08 -26.39 -2.48
C LEU A 195 -20.52 -26.21 -1.06
N LEU A 196 -20.16 -24.99 -0.66
CA LEU A 196 -19.70 -24.72 0.70
C LEU A 196 -20.81 -24.96 1.73
N GLU A 197 -22.04 -24.58 1.41
CA GLU A 197 -23.21 -24.85 2.24
C GLU A 197 -23.44 -26.36 2.40
N LEU A 198 -23.37 -27.12 1.30
CA LEU A 198 -23.41 -28.59 1.33
C LEU A 198 -22.27 -29.19 2.18
N GLY A 199 -21.06 -28.62 2.09
CA GLY A 199 -19.93 -29.01 2.95
C GLY A 199 -20.21 -28.77 4.44
N SER A 200 -20.89 -27.67 4.78
CA SER A 200 -21.26 -27.36 6.17
C SER A 200 -22.26 -28.36 6.75
N PHE A 201 -23.17 -28.91 5.95
CA PHE A 201 -24.05 -30.00 6.38
C PHE A 201 -23.28 -31.30 6.66
N LEU A 202 -22.24 -31.58 5.88
CA LEU A 202 -21.37 -32.73 6.15
C LEU A 202 -20.58 -32.58 7.46
N GLU A 203 -20.11 -31.37 7.76
CA GLU A 203 -19.49 -31.05 9.07
C GLU A 203 -20.50 -31.14 10.23
N THR A 204 -21.73 -30.70 9.99
CA THR A 204 -22.83 -30.78 10.96
C THR A 204 -23.17 -32.24 11.27
N ASP A 205 -23.16 -33.11 10.26
CA ASP A 205 -23.40 -34.55 10.40
C ASP A 205 -22.31 -35.23 11.23
N ILE A 206 -21.05 -34.94 10.93
CA ILE A 206 -19.90 -35.41 11.72
C ILE A 206 -20.01 -34.93 13.17
N ARG A 207 -20.45 -33.69 13.40
CA ARG A 207 -20.62 -33.14 14.75
C ARG A 207 -21.72 -33.86 15.52
N LEU A 208 -22.90 -34.07 14.92
CA LEU A 208 -24.04 -34.73 15.55
C LEU A 208 -23.79 -36.22 15.80
N GLN A 209 -22.95 -36.87 14.98
CA GLN A 209 -22.50 -38.25 15.24
C GLN A 209 -21.65 -38.37 16.51
N ASN A 210 -20.94 -37.31 16.87
CA ASN A 210 -20.03 -37.26 18.01
C ASN A 210 -20.61 -36.54 19.24
N ASP A 211 -21.84 -36.00 19.14
CA ASP A 211 -22.51 -35.27 20.24
C ASP A 211 -23.60 -36.14 20.90
N PRO A 212 -23.39 -36.59 22.15
CA PRO A 212 -24.38 -37.37 22.89
C PRO A 212 -25.59 -36.57 23.38
N ALA A 213 -25.55 -35.22 23.31
CA ALA A 213 -26.64 -34.32 23.72
C ALA A 213 -27.35 -33.66 22.52
N ARG A 214 -27.23 -34.27 21.33
CA ARG A 214 -27.76 -33.73 20.08
C ARG A 214 -29.28 -33.55 20.09
N PHE A 215 -29.73 -32.47 19.45
CA PHE A 215 -31.15 -32.16 19.26
C PHE A 215 -31.78 -32.83 18.05
N ASP A 216 -31.00 -33.05 17.00
CA ASP A 216 -31.39 -33.78 15.79
C ASP A 216 -30.49 -35.00 15.61
N ASP A 217 -31.04 -36.06 15.04
CA ASP A 217 -30.24 -37.22 14.66
C ASP A 217 -29.35 -36.93 13.43
N PRO A 218 -28.18 -37.59 13.33
CA PRO A 218 -27.36 -37.63 12.14
C PRO A 218 -28.15 -38.04 10.89
N LEU A 219 -27.61 -37.72 9.73
CA LEU A 219 -28.22 -38.13 8.47
C LEU A 219 -28.27 -39.66 8.36
N ASP A 220 -29.38 -40.16 7.80
CA ASP A 220 -29.48 -41.55 7.38
C ASP A 220 -28.34 -41.90 6.41
N ALA A 221 -27.82 -43.13 6.51
CA ALA A 221 -26.67 -43.58 5.73
C ALA A 221 -26.84 -43.40 4.22
N ASP A 222 -28.07 -43.46 3.70
CA ASP A 222 -28.36 -43.25 2.29
C ASP A 222 -28.29 -41.77 1.88
N ILE A 223 -28.73 -40.83 2.72
CA ILE A 223 -28.60 -39.38 2.47
C ILE A 223 -27.14 -38.93 2.66
N GLN A 224 -26.51 -39.39 3.74
CA GLN A 224 -25.12 -39.11 4.07
C GLN A 224 -24.18 -39.58 2.93
N GLY A 225 -24.40 -40.80 2.43
CA GLY A 225 -23.61 -41.37 1.34
C GLY A 225 -23.69 -40.53 0.05
N VAL A 226 -24.88 -40.05 -0.29
CA VAL A 226 -25.10 -39.19 -1.47
C VAL A 226 -24.49 -37.80 -1.27
N LEU A 227 -24.67 -37.17 -0.10
CA LEU A 227 -24.05 -35.88 0.23
C LEU A 227 -22.52 -35.93 0.17
N SER A 228 -21.92 -36.95 0.79
CA SER A 228 -20.48 -37.17 0.80
C SER A 228 -19.94 -37.40 -0.62
N THR A 229 -20.61 -38.25 -1.41
CA THR A 229 -20.24 -38.52 -2.80
C THR A 229 -20.34 -37.25 -3.65
N LEU A 230 -21.41 -36.47 -3.47
CA LEU A 230 -21.60 -35.20 -4.17
C LEU A 230 -20.47 -34.22 -3.86
N VAL A 231 -20.22 -33.93 -2.57
CA VAL A 231 -19.19 -32.96 -2.16
C VAL A 231 -17.79 -33.40 -2.61
N ARG A 232 -17.44 -34.69 -2.43
CA ARG A 232 -16.11 -35.22 -2.82
C ARG A 232 -15.89 -35.21 -4.34
N THR A 233 -16.95 -35.29 -5.13
CA THR A 233 -16.86 -35.24 -6.60
C THR A 233 -16.91 -33.80 -7.11
N ALA A 234 -17.77 -32.97 -6.51
CA ALA A 234 -18.01 -31.60 -6.89
C ALA A 234 -16.89 -30.65 -6.50
N ALA A 235 -16.26 -30.83 -5.34
CA ALA A 235 -15.20 -29.93 -4.87
C ALA A 235 -13.97 -29.91 -5.78
N PRO A 236 -13.37 -31.06 -6.18
CA PRO A 236 -12.27 -31.06 -7.13
C PRO A 236 -12.69 -30.56 -8.53
N TRP A 237 -13.93 -30.85 -8.94
CA TRP A 237 -14.46 -30.39 -10.22
C TRP A 237 -14.56 -28.86 -10.28
N LEU A 238 -15.19 -28.25 -9.26
CA LEU A 238 -15.32 -26.80 -9.12
C LEU A 238 -13.94 -26.15 -8.97
N ARG A 239 -13.08 -26.67 -8.09
CA ARG A 239 -11.70 -26.19 -7.90
C ARG A 239 -10.87 -26.27 -9.19
N GLY A 240 -11.23 -27.15 -10.12
CA GLY A 240 -10.56 -27.22 -11.40
C GLY A 240 -10.84 -26.03 -12.33
N PHE A 241 -11.80 -25.16 -12.03
CA PHE A 241 -11.92 -23.84 -12.67
C PHE A 241 -10.94 -22.87 -12.02
N PRO A 242 -10.03 -22.23 -12.78
CA PRO A 242 -9.02 -21.33 -12.23
C PRO A 242 -9.57 -20.24 -11.31
N THR A 243 -10.78 -19.73 -11.58
CA THR A 243 -11.45 -18.75 -10.72
C THR A 243 -11.79 -19.33 -9.34
N VAL A 244 -12.33 -20.56 -9.29
CA VAL A 244 -12.70 -21.22 -8.03
C VAL A 244 -11.47 -21.75 -7.29
N ALA A 245 -10.43 -22.21 -8.00
CA ALA A 245 -9.16 -22.62 -7.38
C ALA A 245 -8.52 -21.47 -6.59
N ARG A 246 -8.58 -20.24 -7.14
CA ARG A 246 -8.13 -19.04 -6.44
C ARG A 246 -8.99 -18.74 -5.21
N TRP A 247 -10.32 -18.77 -5.33
CA TRP A 247 -11.23 -18.56 -4.19
C TRP A 247 -10.99 -19.54 -3.05
N ASP A 248 -10.68 -20.79 -3.37
CA ASP A 248 -10.43 -21.84 -2.41
C ASP A 248 -9.02 -21.74 -1.77
N ASP A 249 -7.99 -21.40 -2.56
CA ASP A 249 -6.63 -21.13 -2.06
C ASP A 249 -6.55 -19.88 -1.16
N GLU A 250 -7.41 -18.90 -1.41
CA GLU A 250 -7.59 -17.71 -0.58
C GLU A 250 -8.33 -18.02 0.72
N ALA A 251 -9.37 -18.85 0.68
CA ALA A 251 -10.11 -19.28 1.88
C ALA A 251 -9.23 -20.03 2.90
N GLY A 252 -8.20 -20.77 2.44
CA GLY A 252 -7.25 -21.47 3.31
C GLY A 252 -6.18 -20.58 3.96
N LYS A 253 -5.98 -19.34 3.50
CA LYS A 253 -4.92 -18.43 4.00
C LYS A 253 -5.44 -17.19 4.73
N ALA A 254 -6.75 -16.91 4.70
CA ALA A 254 -7.35 -15.64 5.09
C ALA A 254 -8.01 -15.57 6.48
N LEU A 255 -7.63 -16.42 7.45
CA LEU A 255 -8.14 -16.34 8.83
C LEU A 255 -7.52 -15.17 9.67
N LEU A 256 -6.73 -14.25 9.07
CA LEU A 256 -5.85 -13.31 9.79
C LEU A 256 -6.04 -11.79 9.55
N ARG A 257 -7.03 -11.29 8.78
CA ARG A 257 -7.09 -9.86 8.35
C ARG A 257 -8.42 -9.11 8.57
N ALA A 258 -9.15 -9.41 9.63
CA ALA A 258 -10.43 -8.74 9.93
C ALA A 258 -10.30 -7.22 10.21
N ASP A 259 -9.12 -6.79 10.67
CA ASP A 259 -8.76 -5.40 10.95
C ASP A 259 -8.76 -4.49 9.70
N LEU A 260 -8.60 -5.05 8.50
CA LEU A 260 -8.56 -4.30 7.25
C LEU A 260 -9.93 -4.09 6.58
N PHE A 261 -11.01 -4.63 7.14
CA PHE A 261 -12.35 -4.53 6.52
C PHE A 261 -12.87 -3.10 6.49
N GLN A 262 -12.73 -2.35 7.59
CA GLN A 262 -13.13 -0.94 7.64
C GLN A 262 -12.27 -0.07 6.71
N PRO A 263 -10.91 -0.15 6.75
CA PRO A 263 -10.07 0.54 5.79
C PRO A 263 -10.42 0.28 4.32
N ALA A 264 -10.73 -0.98 3.96
CA ALA A 264 -11.11 -1.32 2.60
C ALA A 264 -12.42 -0.66 2.16
N ARG A 265 -13.41 -0.63 3.04
CA ARG A 265 -14.70 -0.01 2.74
C ARG A 265 -14.58 1.51 2.56
N GLU A 266 -13.82 2.18 3.41
CA GLU A 266 -13.60 3.62 3.30
C GLU A 266 -12.78 3.97 2.06
N PHE A 267 -11.73 3.21 1.77
CA PHE A 267 -10.88 3.41 0.60
C PHE A 267 -11.69 3.38 -0.71
N ILE A 268 -12.61 2.43 -0.85
CA ILE A 268 -13.50 2.31 -2.01
C ILE A 268 -14.52 3.44 -2.06
N ARG A 269 -15.04 3.88 -0.90
CA ARG A 269 -15.97 5.02 -0.80
C ARG A 269 -15.32 6.34 -1.26
N ILE A 270 -14.07 6.57 -0.87
CA ILE A 270 -13.30 7.75 -1.30
C ILE A 270 -13.06 7.71 -2.81
N ASN A 271 -12.64 6.55 -3.34
CA ASN A 271 -12.46 6.29 -4.76
C ASN A 271 -13.73 6.59 -5.58
N ARG A 272 -14.88 6.11 -5.11
CA ARG A 272 -16.21 6.38 -5.70
C ARG A 272 -16.55 7.87 -5.69
N LYS A 273 -16.41 8.54 -4.53
CA LYS A 273 -16.73 9.97 -4.37
C LYS A 273 -15.90 10.85 -5.32
N ARG A 274 -14.66 10.44 -5.61
CA ARG A 274 -13.74 11.12 -6.53
C ARG A 274 -13.83 10.62 -7.97
N GLN A 275 -14.77 9.71 -8.27
CA GLN A 275 -15.00 9.14 -9.59
C GLN A 275 -13.77 8.43 -10.18
N ALA A 276 -12.85 7.93 -9.34
CA ALA A 276 -11.66 7.21 -9.78
C ALA A 276 -11.98 5.80 -10.30
N ILE A 277 -13.09 5.21 -9.82
CA ILE A 277 -13.65 3.93 -10.26
C ILE A 277 -15.12 4.13 -10.67
N PRO A 278 -15.68 3.29 -11.56
CA PRO A 278 -17.09 3.38 -11.94
C PRO A 278 -18.02 2.97 -10.79
N GLU A 279 -19.24 3.53 -10.75
CA GLU A 279 -20.24 3.25 -9.70
C GLU A 279 -20.55 1.76 -9.58
N ARG A 280 -20.57 1.04 -10.71
CA ARG A 280 -20.82 -0.40 -10.76
C ARG A 280 -19.78 -1.18 -9.95
N ASP A 281 -18.50 -0.95 -10.20
CA ASP A 281 -17.42 -1.68 -9.52
C ASP A 281 -17.32 -1.24 -8.05
N ALA A 282 -17.57 0.04 -7.75
CA ALA A 282 -17.65 0.53 -6.39
C ALA A 282 -18.79 -0.13 -5.59
N ALA A 283 -19.99 -0.19 -6.16
CA ALA A 283 -21.17 -0.79 -5.53
C ALA A 283 -20.98 -2.30 -5.28
N GLU A 284 -20.36 -3.02 -6.22
CA GLU A 284 -20.01 -4.44 -6.07
C GLU A 284 -19.10 -4.65 -4.84
N ILE A 285 -18.06 -3.83 -4.69
CA ILE A 285 -17.09 -3.98 -3.60
C ILE A 285 -17.66 -3.52 -2.25
N VAL A 286 -18.47 -2.46 -2.24
CA VAL A 286 -19.16 -2.00 -1.01
C VAL A 286 -20.14 -3.05 -0.51
N ALA A 287 -20.92 -3.70 -1.39
CA ALA A 287 -21.82 -4.78 -1.02
C ALA A 287 -21.06 -5.97 -0.41
N LEU A 288 -19.88 -6.32 -0.94
CA LEU A 288 -18.99 -7.34 -0.36
C LEU A 288 -18.50 -6.93 1.03
N ALA A 289 -18.14 -5.65 1.23
CA ALA A 289 -17.66 -5.14 2.51
C ALA A 289 -18.78 -5.07 3.58
N GLU A 290 -20.01 -4.72 3.20
CA GLU A 290 -21.18 -4.70 4.10
C GLU A 290 -21.58 -6.11 4.53
N THR A 291 -21.50 -7.08 3.60
CA THR A 291 -21.71 -8.50 3.91
C THR A 291 -20.66 -9.02 4.92
N ALA A 292 -19.48 -8.41 4.97
CA ALA A 292 -18.40 -8.81 5.86
C ALA A 292 -18.66 -8.54 7.34
N GLU A 293 -19.53 -7.57 7.67
CA GLU A 293 -19.88 -7.22 9.04
C GLU A 293 -20.85 -8.24 9.68
N THR A 294 -21.34 -9.21 8.89
CA THR A 294 -22.22 -10.28 9.38
C THR A 294 -21.38 -11.46 9.91
N VAL A 295 -21.58 -11.82 11.18
CA VAL A 295 -20.79 -12.84 11.90
C VAL A 295 -20.92 -14.21 11.23
N GLY A 296 -19.80 -14.81 10.79
CA GLY A 296 -19.75 -16.17 10.22
C GLY A 296 -18.69 -16.34 9.13
N PHE A 297 -18.38 -17.59 8.76
CA PHE A 297 -17.33 -17.93 7.76
C PHE A 297 -17.51 -17.23 6.41
N GLN A 298 -18.76 -17.00 5.97
CA GLN A 298 -19.06 -16.35 4.69
C GLN A 298 -18.89 -14.81 4.73
N GLY A 299 -19.23 -14.15 5.83
CA GLY A 299 -18.94 -12.72 6.01
C GLY A 299 -17.43 -12.45 5.98
N HIS A 300 -16.65 -13.31 6.65
CA HIS A 300 -15.18 -13.19 6.65
C HIS A 300 -14.57 -13.37 5.24
N LYS A 301 -15.17 -14.21 4.39
CA LYS A 301 -14.78 -14.35 2.97
C LYS A 301 -15.11 -13.10 2.15
N ALA A 302 -16.29 -12.51 2.34
CA ALA A 302 -16.69 -11.28 1.65
C ALA A 302 -15.76 -10.10 2.01
N GLY A 303 -15.40 -9.99 3.29
CA GLY A 303 -14.46 -8.97 3.77
C GLY A 303 -13.05 -9.15 3.20
N THR A 304 -12.57 -10.38 3.13
CA THR A 304 -11.26 -10.70 2.53
C THR A 304 -11.21 -10.28 1.06
N ARG A 305 -12.28 -10.52 0.30
CA ARG A 305 -12.36 -10.10 -1.10
C ARG A 305 -12.39 -8.58 -1.24
N ALA A 306 -13.14 -7.88 -0.40
CA ALA A 306 -13.13 -6.42 -0.38
C ALA A 306 -11.74 -5.84 -0.08
N VAL A 307 -11.02 -6.45 0.89
CA VAL A 307 -9.63 -6.10 1.23
C VAL A 307 -8.69 -6.35 0.05
N GLY A 308 -8.80 -7.50 -0.61
CA GLY A 308 -7.99 -7.82 -1.79
C GLY A 308 -8.23 -6.85 -2.95
N GLN A 309 -9.50 -6.49 -3.20
CA GLN A 309 -9.87 -5.53 -4.24
C GLN A 309 -9.31 -4.13 -3.97
N ALA A 310 -9.47 -3.64 -2.74
CA ALA A 310 -8.92 -2.35 -2.32
C ALA A 310 -7.39 -2.33 -2.37
N THR A 311 -6.74 -3.42 -1.95
CA THR A 311 -5.27 -3.58 -2.01
C THR A 311 -4.76 -3.50 -3.45
N ASN A 312 -5.40 -4.21 -4.38
CA ASN A 312 -4.99 -4.19 -5.79
C ASN A 312 -5.30 -2.86 -6.47
N LEU A 313 -6.39 -2.19 -6.09
CA LEU A 313 -6.71 -0.85 -6.58
C LEU A 313 -5.65 0.15 -6.12
N LEU A 314 -5.28 0.15 -4.84
CA LEU A 314 -4.21 0.99 -4.30
C LEU A 314 -2.91 0.78 -5.08
N LEU A 315 -2.52 -0.46 -5.35
CA LEU A 315 -1.32 -0.76 -6.13
C LEU A 315 -1.42 -0.25 -7.58
N ALA A 316 -2.59 -0.36 -8.21
CA ALA A 316 -2.82 0.14 -9.56
C ALA A 316 -2.76 1.68 -9.61
N GLU A 317 -3.43 2.37 -8.67
CA GLU A 317 -3.38 3.82 -8.52
C GLU A 317 -1.94 4.31 -8.28
N ALA A 318 -1.25 3.68 -7.32
CA ALA A 318 0.14 4.01 -6.99
C ALA A 318 1.06 3.82 -8.20
N THR A 319 0.90 2.71 -8.94
CA THR A 319 1.69 2.43 -10.13
C THR A 319 1.41 3.44 -11.24
N ALA A 320 0.14 3.78 -11.49
CA ALA A 320 -0.24 4.76 -12.50
C ALA A 320 0.33 6.16 -12.19
N VAL A 321 0.24 6.59 -10.92
CA VAL A 321 0.87 7.83 -10.45
C VAL A 321 2.39 7.77 -10.66
N ALA A 322 3.05 6.68 -10.25
CA ALA A 322 4.49 6.52 -10.38
C ALA A 322 4.95 6.57 -11.85
N VAL A 323 4.24 5.89 -12.75
CA VAL A 323 4.53 5.90 -14.19
C VAL A 323 4.32 7.29 -14.78
N SER A 324 3.25 7.99 -14.40
CA SER A 324 2.98 9.35 -14.88
C SER A 324 4.08 10.35 -14.51
N ARG A 325 4.76 10.14 -13.36
CA ARG A 325 5.87 10.99 -12.90
C ARG A 325 7.16 10.81 -13.71
N ILE A 326 7.30 9.71 -14.46
CA ILE A 326 8.46 9.44 -15.32
C ILE A 326 8.29 10.09 -16.70
N GLY A 327 7.04 10.33 -17.14
CA GLY A 327 6.73 10.94 -18.43
C GLY A 327 7.14 12.41 -18.53
N ASN A 328 7.54 12.85 -19.72
CA ASN A 328 7.87 14.25 -20.01
C ASN A 328 6.68 15.17 -19.69
N GLN A 329 6.97 16.34 -19.14
CA GLN A 329 6.03 17.34 -18.61
C GLN A 329 5.06 17.98 -19.64
N ASP A 330 4.93 17.44 -20.86
CA ASP A 330 4.19 18.05 -21.97
C ASP A 330 2.99 17.26 -22.50
N GLU A 331 2.81 15.98 -22.12
CA GLU A 331 1.53 15.29 -22.37
C GLU A 331 0.73 15.30 -21.08
N ALA A 332 -0.35 16.09 -21.08
CA ALA A 332 -1.27 16.29 -19.97
C ALA A 332 -1.37 15.03 -19.10
N ALA A 333 -0.91 15.13 -17.85
CA ALA A 333 -1.09 14.07 -16.87
C ALA A 333 -2.52 13.56 -16.99
N LEU A 334 -2.69 12.28 -17.36
CA LEU A 334 -4.02 11.73 -17.60
C LEU A 334 -4.90 12.12 -16.40
N PRO A 335 -6.10 12.69 -16.59
CA PRO A 335 -6.88 13.20 -15.48
C PRO A 335 -7.14 12.13 -14.39
N ILE A 336 -7.12 10.84 -14.76
CA ILE A 336 -7.13 9.70 -13.85
C ILE A 336 -5.91 9.61 -12.92
N THR A 337 -4.70 9.98 -13.33
CA THR A 337 -3.50 9.94 -12.46
C THR A 337 -3.50 11.08 -11.45
N ALA A 338 -3.99 12.27 -11.84
CA ALA A 338 -4.23 13.37 -10.92
C ALA A 338 -5.32 13.02 -9.90
N ARG A 339 -6.41 12.37 -10.34
CA ARG A 339 -7.44 11.83 -9.45
C ARG A 339 -6.91 10.76 -8.53
N ALA A 340 -6.13 9.80 -9.03
CA ALA A 340 -5.50 8.74 -8.23
C ALA A 340 -4.63 9.34 -7.12
N LEU A 341 -3.76 10.30 -7.45
CA LEU A 341 -2.95 10.98 -6.44
C LEU A 341 -3.82 11.69 -5.39
N SER A 342 -4.83 12.44 -5.84
CA SER A 342 -5.77 13.12 -4.93
C SER A 342 -6.56 12.16 -4.05
N THR A 343 -6.93 10.98 -4.58
CA THR A 343 -7.60 9.90 -3.86
C THR A 343 -6.69 9.30 -2.80
N LEU A 344 -5.47 8.90 -3.17
CA LEU A 344 -4.50 8.32 -2.24
C LEU A 344 -4.13 9.30 -1.12
N SER A 345 -3.97 10.60 -1.43
CA SER A 345 -3.75 11.64 -0.42
C SER A 345 -4.95 11.82 0.51
N ALA A 346 -6.18 11.70 -0.01
CA ALA A 346 -7.39 11.81 0.81
C ALA A 346 -7.65 10.57 1.67
N ALA A 347 -7.13 9.41 1.26
CA ALA A 347 -7.28 8.13 1.94
C ALA A 347 -6.01 7.72 2.71
N GLN A 348 -5.29 8.70 3.28
CA GLN A 348 -3.98 8.48 3.89
C GLN A 348 -4.02 7.45 5.03
N ALA A 349 -5.08 7.46 5.85
CA ALA A 349 -5.26 6.52 6.95
C ALA A 349 -5.45 5.08 6.44
N GLU A 350 -6.23 4.89 5.38
CA GLU A 350 -6.47 3.59 4.76
C GLU A 350 -5.20 3.07 4.09
N VAL A 351 -4.50 3.94 3.37
CA VAL A 351 -3.22 3.63 2.72
C VAL A 351 -2.18 3.19 3.75
N GLU A 352 -2.11 3.85 4.90
CA GLU A 352 -1.24 3.44 6.01
C GLU A 352 -1.65 2.08 6.59
N ALA A 353 -2.95 1.84 6.79
CA ALA A 353 -3.45 0.55 7.28
C ALA A 353 -3.10 -0.60 6.33
N PHE A 354 -3.28 -0.43 5.02
CA PHE A 354 -2.90 -1.45 4.03
C PHE A 354 -1.40 -1.70 3.98
N SER A 355 -0.63 -0.61 3.98
CA SER A 355 0.82 -0.69 3.78
C SER A 355 1.59 -1.08 5.04
N ALA A 356 0.98 -1.06 6.24
CA ALA A 356 1.64 -1.38 7.52
C ALA A 356 2.44 -2.70 7.47
N HIS A 357 1.88 -3.72 6.81
CA HIS A 357 2.47 -5.07 6.72
C HIS A 357 3.25 -5.33 5.42
N TRP A 358 3.41 -4.32 4.56
CA TRP A 358 4.11 -4.48 3.29
C TRP A 358 5.63 -4.52 3.45
N PRO A 359 6.35 -5.13 2.49
CA PRO A 359 7.80 -5.05 2.43
C PRO A 359 8.32 -3.60 2.54
N PRO A 360 9.41 -3.35 3.28
CA PRO A 360 9.89 -1.98 3.53
C PRO A 360 10.16 -1.16 2.26
N ASP A 361 10.68 -1.80 1.21
CA ASP A 361 10.95 -1.21 -0.09
C ASP A 361 9.67 -0.75 -0.80
N LEU A 362 8.60 -1.54 -0.73
CA LEU A 362 7.30 -1.19 -1.29
C LEU A 362 6.64 -0.03 -0.53
N ARG A 363 6.75 -0.01 0.81
CA ARG A 363 6.28 1.12 1.63
C ARG A 363 7.02 2.41 1.30
N LEU A 364 8.34 2.34 1.12
CA LEU A 364 9.15 3.49 0.72
C LEU A 364 8.82 3.98 -0.69
N ALA A 365 8.55 3.07 -1.63
CA ALA A 365 8.11 3.42 -2.97
C ALA A 365 6.75 4.12 -2.95
N LEU A 366 5.79 3.60 -2.18
CA LEU A 366 4.48 4.21 -1.99
C LEU A 366 4.60 5.61 -1.34
N ARG A 367 5.41 5.75 -0.30
CA ARG A 367 5.64 7.05 0.34
C ARG A 367 6.28 8.05 -0.62
N ALA A 368 7.26 7.62 -1.43
CA ALA A 368 7.93 8.49 -2.40
C ALA A 368 6.96 9.07 -3.45
N ILE A 369 5.91 8.35 -3.81
CA ILE A 369 4.89 8.85 -4.74
C ILE A 369 3.81 9.69 -4.07
N LEU A 370 3.63 9.59 -2.75
CA LEU A 370 2.64 10.37 -2.00
C LEU A 370 3.23 11.67 -1.45
N GLU A 371 4.55 11.71 -1.25
CA GLU A 371 5.27 12.94 -0.99
C GLU A 371 5.04 13.93 -2.14
N ASP A 372 4.60 15.12 -1.76
CA ASP A 372 4.10 16.15 -2.66
C ASP A 372 5.24 16.82 -3.44
N ARG A 373 4.99 17.21 -4.69
CA ARG A 373 5.85 18.15 -5.45
C ARG A 373 5.59 19.61 -5.04
N GLN A 374 4.80 19.87 -3.99
CA GLN A 374 4.25 21.18 -3.62
C GLN A 374 5.26 22.32 -3.38
N ASP A 375 6.56 22.06 -3.35
CA ASP A 375 7.59 23.11 -3.36
C ASP A 375 7.71 23.85 -4.72
N HIS A 376 6.94 23.48 -5.75
CA HIS A 376 7.21 23.94 -7.13
C HIS A 376 6.13 24.78 -7.81
N LEU A 377 4.99 25.06 -7.19
CA LEU A 377 3.99 25.98 -7.75
C LEU A 377 3.46 26.85 -6.62
N GLY A 378 4.06 28.02 -6.43
CA GLY A 378 3.73 28.92 -5.34
C GLY A 378 2.26 29.33 -5.34
N VAL A 379 1.46 28.70 -4.47
CA VAL A 379 0.33 29.26 -3.70
C VAL A 379 0.13 28.37 -2.48
N SER A 380 0.11 28.98 -1.30
CA SER A 380 -0.15 28.36 0.00
C SER A 380 -1.59 27.81 0.10
N PRO A 381 -1.83 26.78 0.92
CA PRO A 381 -2.90 26.90 1.88
C PRO A 381 -2.41 26.61 3.30
N ALA A 382 -2.79 27.53 4.18
CA ALA A 382 -2.60 27.48 5.61
C ALA A 382 -3.16 26.18 6.22
N ALA A 383 -2.30 25.43 6.92
CA ALA A 383 -2.49 24.91 8.27
C ALA A 383 -1.45 23.80 8.52
N SER A 384 -0.35 24.19 9.16
CA SER A 384 0.47 23.44 10.11
C SER A 384 0.60 21.91 9.95
N LEU A 385 1.68 21.50 9.30
CA LEU A 385 2.42 20.24 9.54
C LEU A 385 3.94 20.54 9.48
N PRO A 386 4.81 19.72 10.11
CA PRO A 386 6.05 20.18 10.72
C PRO A 386 7.08 20.68 9.71
N ALA A 387 7.70 21.81 10.06
CA ALA A 387 8.66 22.53 9.24
C ALA A 387 9.73 21.61 8.65
N ALA A 388 9.76 21.52 7.31
CA ALA A 388 10.99 21.27 6.59
C ALA A 388 12.10 22.16 7.21
N VAL A 389 13.27 21.58 7.50
CA VAL A 389 14.36 22.32 8.13
C VAL A 389 14.74 23.48 7.22
N PRO A 390 14.57 24.74 7.64
CA PRO A 390 14.87 25.88 6.79
C PRO A 390 16.35 25.93 6.40
N ASP A 391 16.65 26.56 5.28
CA ASP A 391 18.03 26.72 4.81
C ASP A 391 18.85 27.67 5.70
N ASP A 392 18.18 28.57 6.42
CA ASP A 392 18.72 29.47 7.44
C ASP A 392 18.36 29.01 8.86
N VAL A 393 18.30 27.69 9.09
CA VAL A 393 17.91 27.07 10.37
C VAL A 393 18.58 27.70 11.59
N GLU A 394 19.87 28.06 11.53
CA GLU A 394 20.60 28.68 12.65
C GLU A 394 20.10 30.10 12.93
N LYS A 395 19.83 30.89 11.88
CA LYS A 395 19.29 32.25 12.00
C LYS A 395 17.84 32.24 12.48
N GLN A 396 17.03 31.30 11.99
CA GLN A 396 15.66 31.13 12.45
C GLN A 396 15.60 30.57 13.87
N ALA A 397 16.46 29.61 14.20
CA ALA A 397 16.61 29.12 15.57
C ALA A 397 17.01 30.25 16.51
N ALA A 398 18.00 31.08 16.14
CA ALA A 398 18.40 32.24 16.93
C ALA A 398 17.23 33.22 17.12
N ALA A 399 16.44 33.49 16.08
CA ALA A 399 15.26 34.34 16.18
C ALA A 399 14.18 33.76 17.12
N LEU A 400 13.94 32.44 17.07
CA LEU A 400 13.02 31.76 17.98
C LEU A 400 13.51 31.82 19.43
N ILE A 401 14.80 31.61 19.64
CA ILE A 401 15.43 31.64 20.97
C ILE A 401 15.37 33.04 21.58
N LEU A 402 15.62 34.09 20.79
CA LEU A 402 15.44 35.48 21.22
C LEU A 402 13.98 35.81 21.57
N GLN A 403 13.02 35.07 21.02
CA GLN A 403 11.59 35.16 21.37
C GLN A 403 11.19 34.24 22.55
N GLY A 404 12.16 33.55 23.17
CA GLY A 404 11.91 32.61 24.27
C GLY A 404 11.33 31.26 23.82
N GLN A 405 11.42 30.91 22.54
CA GLN A 405 10.87 29.68 21.97
C GLN A 405 11.97 28.67 21.62
N SER A 406 11.76 27.40 21.98
CA SER A 406 12.67 26.32 21.60
C SER A 406 12.58 26.00 20.10
N PRO A 407 13.70 25.85 19.39
CA PRO A 407 13.69 25.38 18.02
C PRO A 407 13.00 24.00 17.89
N PRO A 408 12.24 23.76 16.79
CA PRO A 408 11.61 22.47 16.53
C PRO A 408 12.59 21.29 16.64
N ALA A 409 12.11 20.14 17.11
CA ALA A 409 12.96 18.96 17.32
C ALA A 409 13.71 18.52 16.02
N ALA A 410 13.07 18.69 14.86
CA ALA A 410 13.66 18.39 13.56
C ALA A 410 14.86 19.28 13.20
N TRP A 411 14.99 20.47 13.80
CA TRP A 411 16.06 21.43 13.51
C TRP A 411 17.31 21.17 14.34
N ARG A 412 17.15 20.57 15.53
CA ARG A 412 18.21 20.42 16.54
C ARG A 412 19.51 19.78 16.03
N PRO A 413 19.48 18.74 15.17
CA PRO A 413 20.70 18.13 14.63
C PRO A 413 21.49 19.05 13.67
N PHE A 414 20.86 20.13 13.20
CA PHE A 414 21.41 21.03 12.17
C PHE A 414 21.87 22.38 12.73
N ILE A 415 21.65 22.64 14.02
CA ILE A 415 22.09 23.87 14.69
C ILE A 415 23.46 23.60 15.31
N ARG A 416 24.51 24.16 14.71
CA ARG A 416 25.90 23.96 15.16
C ARG A 416 26.50 25.23 15.72
N ASN A 417 26.09 26.39 15.19
CA ASN A 417 26.63 27.67 15.57
C ASN A 417 25.49 28.63 15.96
N LEU A 418 25.56 29.17 17.16
CA LEU A 418 24.67 30.23 17.62
C LEU A 418 25.50 31.37 18.20
N ASP A 419 25.26 32.57 17.68
CA ASP A 419 25.89 33.81 18.15
C ASP A 419 24.79 34.74 18.65
N PHE A 420 24.78 34.96 19.97
CA PHE A 420 23.93 35.93 20.65
C PHE A 420 24.74 37.09 21.21
N SER A 421 25.97 37.32 20.73
CA SER A 421 26.78 38.41 21.20
C SER A 421 26.05 39.75 21.04
N PHE A 422 26.07 40.55 22.10
CA PHE A 422 25.38 41.85 22.16
C PHE A 422 23.84 41.79 21.96
N GLN A 423 23.20 40.63 22.12
CA GLN A 423 21.75 40.50 22.04
C GLN A 423 21.08 40.56 23.43
N GLU A 424 19.81 41.00 23.46
CA GLU A 424 18.98 41.01 24.67
C GLU A 424 18.44 39.61 25.00
N LEU A 425 19.32 38.68 25.32
CA LEU A 425 18.98 37.32 25.76
C LEU A 425 19.15 37.20 27.28
N GLY A 426 18.06 36.93 28.02
CA GLY A 426 18.07 36.74 29.47
C GLY A 426 17.79 35.30 29.92
N ASP A 427 17.04 34.54 29.12
CA ASP A 427 16.68 33.15 29.38
C ASP A 427 17.26 32.22 28.30
N VAL A 428 17.97 31.19 28.74
CA VAL A 428 18.62 30.19 27.88
C VAL A 428 17.93 28.84 27.94
N ALA A 429 16.78 28.71 28.61
CA ALA A 429 15.96 27.50 28.56
C ALA A 429 15.67 26.99 27.14
N PRO A 430 15.42 27.85 26.13
CA PRO A 430 15.22 27.40 24.75
C PRO A 430 16.41 26.68 24.10
N LEU A 431 17.62 26.84 24.64
CA LEU A 431 18.85 26.17 24.17
C LEU A 431 18.97 24.73 24.69
N ALA A 432 18.14 24.32 25.65
CA ALA A 432 18.23 23.00 26.24
C ALA A 432 18.01 21.88 25.21
N GLY A 433 18.96 20.94 25.16
CA GLY A 433 18.89 19.77 24.29
C GLY A 433 19.30 20.01 22.83
N LEU A 434 19.99 21.13 22.53
CA LEU A 434 20.71 21.33 21.26
C LEU A 434 22.06 20.59 21.26
N THR A 435 22.03 19.26 21.39
CA THR A 435 23.23 18.40 21.55
C THR A 435 24.20 18.39 20.36
N SER A 436 23.84 19.03 19.25
CA SER A 436 24.71 19.18 18.06
C SER A 436 25.39 20.55 17.98
N LEU A 437 25.18 21.41 18.99
CA LEU A 437 25.76 22.75 19.06
C LEU A 437 27.27 22.66 19.32
N GLN A 438 28.07 23.22 18.42
CA GLN A 438 29.53 23.22 18.47
C GLN A 438 30.09 24.55 18.97
N THR A 439 29.41 25.66 18.65
CA THR A 439 29.83 27.01 19.03
C THR A 439 28.61 27.79 19.53
N LEU A 440 28.74 28.37 20.73
CA LEU A 440 27.75 29.23 21.36
C LEU A 440 28.45 30.47 21.91
N ASP A 441 28.11 31.65 21.39
CA ASP A 441 28.57 32.93 21.93
C ASP A 441 27.43 33.64 22.67
N LEU A 442 27.64 33.95 23.95
CA LEU A 442 26.72 34.66 24.84
C LEU A 442 27.33 35.98 25.38
N SER A 443 28.39 36.49 24.74
CA SER A 443 29.11 37.67 25.18
C SER A 443 28.22 38.92 25.20
N ASN A 444 28.26 39.70 26.28
CA ASN A 444 27.44 40.91 26.44
C ASN A 444 25.91 40.66 26.34
N THR A 445 25.43 39.55 26.92
CA THR A 445 24.00 39.24 27.10
C THR A 445 23.54 39.47 28.55
N GLN A 446 22.25 39.31 28.84
CA GLN A 446 21.65 39.45 30.18
C GLN A 446 21.48 38.10 30.91
N VAL A 447 22.11 37.04 30.39
CA VAL A 447 21.99 35.69 30.96
C VAL A 447 22.67 35.62 32.32
N THR A 448 21.89 35.31 33.36
CA THR A 448 22.39 35.16 34.74
C THR A 448 22.35 33.72 35.25
N ASN A 449 21.60 32.84 34.57
CA ASN A 449 21.47 31.43 34.93
C ASN A 449 21.73 30.54 33.71
N VAL A 450 22.79 29.74 33.77
CA VAL A 450 23.19 28.81 32.69
C VAL A 450 22.83 27.35 32.97
N ALA A 451 22.09 27.06 34.05
CA ALA A 451 21.67 25.69 34.39
C ALA A 451 20.99 24.93 33.23
N PRO A 452 20.16 25.56 32.36
CA PRO A 452 19.56 24.86 31.22
C PRO A 452 20.55 24.34 30.17
N LEU A 453 21.79 24.83 30.17
CA LEU A 453 22.85 24.40 29.25
C LEU A 453 23.55 23.12 29.69
N ALA A 454 23.21 22.56 30.86
CA ALA A 454 23.88 21.37 31.42
C ALA A 454 23.76 20.10 30.56
N ALA A 455 22.84 20.09 29.59
CA ALA A 455 22.58 18.98 28.67
C ALA A 455 23.10 19.20 27.24
N LEU A 456 23.85 20.29 27.00
CA LEU A 456 24.49 20.56 25.71
C LEU A 456 25.69 19.63 25.45
#